data_AF-A0A949MD68-F1
#
_entry.id   AF-A0A949MD68-F1
#
_cell.length_a   1.000
_cell.length_b   1.000
_cell.length_c   1.000
_cell.angle_alpha   90.00
_cell.angle_beta   90.00
_cell.angle_gamma   90.00
#
_symmetry.space_group_name_H-M   'P 1'
#
loop_
_entity.id
_entity.type
_entity.pdbx_description
1 polymer ?
#
loop_
_entity_poly.entity_id
_entity_poly.type
_entity_poly.pdbx_seq_one_letter_code
_entity_poly.pdbx_strand_id
1 'polypeptide(L)'
;MFRKDVTEDLSWWNTRRGLLKHSALGFGYLALRGICQQSVFGDESLLGPKRPHFAPRAKRIVFLFMKGGPSHIDTFDPKPLLTRDDGKPPPFELPR
;
A
#
# COMPACT_ATOMS: atom_id res chain seq x y z
N MET A 1 -0.30 67.69 -9.07
CA MET A 1 0.48 66.86 -8.12
C MET A 1 0.13 65.39 -8.40
N PHE A 2 1.13 64.55 -8.66
CA PHE A 2 1.07 63.10 -8.99
C PHE A 2 0.66 62.68 -10.42
N ARG A 3 1.57 62.89 -11.38
CA ARG A 3 1.94 61.81 -12.31
C ARG A 3 3.30 61.31 -11.83
N LYS A 4 3.38 60.11 -11.27
CA LYS A 4 4.65 59.40 -11.15
C LYS A 4 4.85 58.67 -12.47
N ASP A 5 6.02 58.88 -13.06
CA ASP A 5 6.36 58.37 -14.37
C ASP A 5 6.38 56.83 -14.33
N VAL A 6 5.57 56.20 -15.19
CA VAL A 6 5.45 54.75 -15.35
C VAL A 6 6.83 54.07 -15.46
N THR A 7 7.85 54.78 -15.95
CA THR A 7 9.22 54.31 -16.10
C THR A 7 9.97 54.01 -14.80
N GLU A 8 9.64 54.63 -13.66
CA GLU A 8 10.27 54.28 -12.38
C GLU A 8 9.75 52.94 -11.83
N ASP A 9 8.46 52.67 -12.04
CA ASP A 9 7.79 51.41 -11.68
C ASP A 9 8.23 50.22 -12.54
N LEU A 10 9.05 50.45 -13.56
CA LEU A 10 9.68 49.40 -14.36
C LEU A 10 11.10 49.10 -13.85
N SER A 11 11.80 50.04 -13.20
CA SER A 11 13.22 49.84 -12.84
C SER A 11 13.53 48.63 -11.94
N TRP A 12 12.53 48.08 -11.23
CA TRP A 12 12.70 46.95 -10.32
C TRP A 12 13.10 45.63 -11.00
N TRP A 13 12.82 45.44 -12.30
CA TRP A 13 13.30 44.23 -13.00
C TRP A 13 14.81 44.18 -13.20
N ASN A 14 15.47 45.34 -13.22
CA ASN A 14 16.93 45.41 -13.37
C ASN A 14 17.68 45.11 -12.05
N THR A 15 16.96 44.99 -10.92
CA THR A 15 17.55 44.75 -9.60
C THR A 15 17.23 43.35 -9.10
N ARG A 16 18.26 42.55 -8.78
CA ARG A 16 18.14 41.18 -8.23
C ARG A 16 17.17 41.11 -7.03
N ARG A 17 17.24 42.09 -6.14
CA ARG A 17 16.38 42.20 -4.95
C ARG A 17 14.91 42.50 -5.29
N GLY A 18 14.64 43.26 -6.35
CA GLY A 18 13.29 43.60 -6.82
C GLY A 18 12.58 42.38 -7.40
N LEU A 19 13.30 41.65 -8.27
CA LEU A 19 12.83 40.38 -8.84
C LEU A 19 12.45 39.39 -7.74
N LEU A 20 13.33 39.16 -6.76
CA LEU A 20 13.08 38.22 -5.65
C LEU A 20 11.88 38.62 -4.78
N LYS A 21 11.63 39.92 -4.59
CA LYS A 21 10.46 40.42 -3.85
C LYS A 21 9.14 40.11 -4.56
N HIS A 22 9.14 40.15 -5.90
CA HIS A 22 7.91 39.97 -6.70
C HIS A 22 7.66 38.49 -7.06
N SER A 23 8.72 37.68 -7.23
CA SER A 23 8.60 36.26 -7.58
C SER A 23 8.30 35.34 -6.39
N ALA A 24 8.41 35.85 -5.14
CA ALA A 24 8.26 35.05 -3.92
C ALA A 24 6.88 34.36 -3.81
N LEU A 25 5.80 35.01 -4.24
CA LEU A 25 4.44 34.48 -4.14
C LEU A 25 4.22 33.27 -5.08
N GLY A 26 4.76 33.34 -6.30
CA GLY A 26 4.64 32.24 -7.27
C GLY A 26 5.58 31.06 -6.98
N PHE A 27 6.84 31.35 -6.62
CA PHE A 27 7.81 30.31 -6.31
C PHE A 27 7.47 29.58 -5.00
N GLY A 28 6.98 30.30 -3.99
CA GLY A 28 6.51 29.70 -2.73
C GLY A 28 5.35 28.73 -2.95
N TYR A 29 4.40 29.07 -3.83
CA TYR A 29 3.31 28.17 -4.21
C TYR A 29 3.82 26.91 -4.93
N LEU A 30 4.82 27.05 -5.82
CA LEU A 30 5.44 25.91 -6.52
C LEU A 30 6.16 24.97 -5.52
N ALA A 31 6.88 25.52 -4.56
CA ALA A 31 7.55 24.77 -3.51
C ALA A 31 6.54 24.05 -2.59
N LEU A 32 5.49 24.74 -2.16
CA LEU A 32 4.41 24.16 -1.36
C LEU A 32 3.70 23.03 -2.12
N ARG A 33 3.42 23.23 -3.41
CA ARG A 33 2.86 22.19 -4.28
C ARG A 33 3.76 20.95 -4.29
N GLY A 34 5.08 21.11 -4.42
CA GLY A 34 6.03 20.00 -4.38
C GLY A 34 5.94 19.20 -3.08
N ILE A 35 5.89 19.88 -1.94
CA ILE A 35 5.80 19.25 -0.61
C ILE A 35 4.44 18.54 -0.42
N CYS A 36 3.32 19.22 -0.73
CA CYS A 36 1.99 18.63 -0.62
C CYS A 36 1.78 17.47 -1.60
N GLN A 37 2.38 17.55 -2.78
CA GLN A 37 2.39 16.46 -3.76
C GLN A 37 3.15 15.25 -3.20
N GLN A 38 4.28 15.48 -2.52
CA GLN A 38 5.07 14.42 -1.89
C GLN A 38 4.36 13.76 -0.70
N SER A 39 3.49 14.47 0.04
CA SER A 39 2.61 13.86 1.05
C SER A 39 1.45 13.05 0.46
N VAL A 40 1.04 13.31 -0.79
CA VAL A 40 0.02 12.52 -1.50
C VAL A 40 0.65 11.29 -2.17
N PHE A 41 1.94 11.33 -2.48
CA PHE A 41 2.73 10.19 -2.99
C PHE A 41 3.62 9.53 -1.92
N GLY A 42 3.34 9.81 -0.65
CA GLY A 42 4.02 9.23 0.51
C GLY A 42 3.63 7.77 0.67
N ASP A 43 4.32 6.93 -0.12
CA ASP A 43 4.18 5.49 -0.21
C ASP A 43 2.75 5.03 -0.55
N GLU A 44 2.64 3.80 -1.01
CA GLU A 44 1.35 3.16 -1.20
C GLU A 44 0.50 3.36 0.06
N SER A 45 -0.77 3.76 -0.12
CA SER A 45 -1.77 3.88 0.94
C SER A 45 -1.40 2.97 2.12
N LEU A 46 -1.19 3.52 3.32
CA LEU A 46 -0.85 2.73 4.51
C LEU A 46 -1.89 1.62 4.80
N LEU A 47 -3.06 1.72 4.15
CA LEU A 47 -4.18 0.79 4.17
C LEU A 47 -4.47 0.16 2.79
N GLY A 48 -3.59 0.36 1.81
CA GLY A 48 -3.72 -0.12 0.44
C GLY A 48 -3.06 -1.49 0.26
N PRO A 49 -3.50 -2.27 -0.72
CA PRO A 49 -2.87 -3.55 -1.02
C PRO A 49 -1.43 -3.31 -1.48
N LYS A 50 -0.46 -3.79 -0.68
CA LYS A 50 0.97 -3.72 -1.00
C LYS A 50 1.27 -4.42 -2.32
N ARG A 51 2.14 -3.81 -3.13
CA ARG A 51 2.72 -4.50 -4.30
C ARG A 51 3.45 -5.78 -3.90
N PRO A 52 3.22 -6.90 -4.60
CA PRO A 52 3.97 -8.14 -4.36
C PRO A 52 5.43 -7.96 -4.77
N HIS A 53 6.35 -8.63 -4.06
CA HIS A 53 7.79 -8.63 -4.36
C HIS A 53 8.12 -9.24 -5.74
N PHE A 54 7.22 -10.05 -6.30
CA PHE A 54 7.38 -10.70 -7.58
C PHE A 54 6.16 -10.48 -8.47
N ALA A 55 6.39 -10.45 -9.78
CA ALA A 55 5.31 -10.40 -10.76
C ALA A 55 4.44 -11.67 -10.64
N PRO A 56 3.11 -11.53 -10.48
CA PRO A 56 2.23 -12.69 -10.38
C PRO A 56 2.25 -13.46 -11.71
N ARG A 57 2.62 -14.74 -11.63
CA ARG A 57 2.70 -15.62 -12.81
C ARG A 57 1.34 -16.21 -13.21
N ALA A 58 0.42 -16.34 -12.25
CA ALA A 58 -0.91 -16.92 -12.47
C ALA A 58 -1.98 -15.82 -12.36
N LYS A 59 -2.91 -15.78 -13.33
CA LYS A 59 -4.02 -14.81 -13.37
C LYS A 59 -5.24 -15.26 -12.56
N ARG A 60 -5.44 -16.57 -12.40
CA ARG A 60 -6.59 -17.19 -11.71
C ARG A 60 -6.11 -18.45 -10.99
N ILE A 61 -6.55 -18.65 -9.75
CA ILE A 61 -6.25 -19.83 -8.94
C ILE A 61 -7.59 -20.42 -8.52
N VAL A 62 -7.83 -21.69 -8.82
CA VAL A 62 -8.96 -22.46 -8.28
C VAL A 62 -8.38 -23.43 -7.27
N PHE A 63 -8.69 -23.24 -6.00
CA PHE A 63 -8.26 -24.13 -4.92
C PHE A 63 -9.36 -25.14 -4.61
N LEU A 64 -9.12 -26.42 -4.92
CA LEU A 64 -10.06 -27.50 -4.64
C LEU A 64 -9.58 -28.25 -3.40
N PHE A 65 -10.32 -28.13 -2.29
CA PHE A 65 -10.08 -28.93 -1.09
C PHE A 65 -10.97 -30.17 -1.11
N MET A 66 -10.40 -31.30 -1.53
CA MET A 66 -11.11 -32.59 -1.50
C MET A 66 -10.98 -33.21 -0.12
N LYS A 67 -12.05 -33.16 0.68
CA LYS A 67 -12.13 -33.98 1.91
C LYS A 67 -12.19 -35.45 1.51
N GLY A 68 -11.37 -36.27 2.16
CA GLY A 68 -11.47 -37.74 2.05
C GLY A 68 -10.38 -38.42 1.21
N GLY A 69 -9.35 -37.71 0.75
CA GLY A 69 -8.14 -38.37 0.26
C GLY A 69 -7.37 -38.98 1.43
N PRO A 70 -6.92 -40.25 1.35
CA PRO A 70 -6.07 -40.82 2.39
C PRO A 70 -4.81 -39.96 2.47
N SER A 71 -4.53 -39.41 3.66
CA SER A 71 -3.29 -38.65 3.82
C SER A 71 -2.11 -39.59 3.58
N HIS A 72 -1.02 -39.09 3.02
CA HIS A 72 0.20 -39.89 2.85
C HIS A 72 0.66 -40.52 4.18
N ILE A 73 0.36 -39.83 5.29
CA ILE A 73 0.63 -40.26 6.66
C ILE A 73 -0.29 -41.41 7.10
N ASP A 74 -1.53 -41.49 6.61
CA ASP A 74 -2.52 -42.52 7.01
C ASP A 74 -2.43 -43.82 6.20
N THR A 75 -1.77 -43.78 5.03
CA THR A 75 -1.84 -44.90 4.07
C THR A 75 -0.85 -46.02 4.40
N PHE A 76 0.28 -45.70 5.03
CA PHE A 76 1.40 -46.63 5.22
C PHE A 76 1.81 -46.85 6.68
N ASP A 77 1.10 -46.25 7.64
CA ASP A 77 1.35 -46.45 9.07
C ASP A 77 0.15 -47.21 9.68
N PRO A 78 0.27 -48.54 9.91
CA PRO A 78 -0.81 -49.28 10.53
C PRO A 78 -1.05 -48.75 11.94
N LYS A 79 -2.27 -48.28 12.21
CA LYS A 79 -2.69 -47.76 13.51
C LYS A 79 -3.43 -48.84 14.32
N PRO A 80 -2.72 -49.71 15.06
CA PRO A 80 -3.34 -50.85 15.76
C PRO A 80 -4.37 -50.42 16.82
N LEU A 81 -4.15 -49.26 17.46
CA LEU A 81 -5.09 -48.70 18.42
C LEU A 81 -6.40 -48.26 17.74
N LEU A 82 -6.31 -47.70 16.53
CA LEU A 82 -7.49 -47.30 15.76
C LEU A 82 -8.31 -48.51 15.35
N THR A 83 -7.67 -49.61 14.95
CA THR A 83 -8.36 -50.88 14.64
C THR A 83 -9.00 -51.50 15.88
N ARG A 84 -8.34 -51.44 17.04
CA ARG A 84 -8.87 -52.01 18.29
C ARG A 84 -10.05 -51.23 18.86
N ASP A 85 -10.02 -49.92 18.71
CA ASP A 85 -10.96 -49.00 19.33
C ASP A 85 -12.02 -48.48 18.32
N ASP A 86 -12.11 -49.11 17.14
CA ASP A 86 -13.13 -48.84 16.13
C ASP A 86 -14.55 -49.08 16.69
N GLY A 87 -15.45 -48.15 16.42
CA GLY A 87 -16.84 -48.17 16.90
C GLY A 87 -17.06 -47.86 18.39
N LYS A 88 -16.02 -47.57 19.18
CA LYS A 88 -16.19 -47.17 20.59
C LYS A 88 -16.61 -45.69 20.69
N PRO A 89 -17.53 -45.35 21.62
CA PRO A 89 -17.85 -43.96 21.87
C PRO A 89 -16.59 -43.21 22.36
N PRO A 90 -16.37 -41.97 21.92
CA PRO A 90 -15.22 -41.18 22.35
C PRO A 90 -15.25 -41.01 23.87
N PRO A 91 -14.09 -41.04 24.55
CA PRO A 91 -14.01 -40.88 26.00
C PRO A 91 -14.29 -39.44 26.48
N PHE A 92 -14.69 -38.56 25.58
CA PHE A 92 -14.97 -37.15 25.83
C PHE A 92 -16.30 -36.75 25.21
N GLU A 93 -16.98 -35.77 25.82
CA GLU A 93 -18.22 -35.22 25.31
C GLU A 93 -17.96 -34.44 24.01
N LEU A 94 -18.72 -34.75 22.96
CA LEU A 94 -18.64 -34.05 21.69
C LEU A 94 -19.20 -32.63 21.88
N PRO A 95 -18.47 -31.58 21.44
CA PRO A 95 -19.03 -30.22 21.43
C PRO A 95 -20.25 -30.19 20.51
N ARG A 96 -21.35 -29.60 21.00
CA ARG A 96 -22.59 -29.41 20.23
C ARG A 96 -22.42 -28.37 19.14
#